data_AF-A0A7J6WY06-F1
#
_entry.id   AF-A0A7J6WY06-F1
#
_cell.length_a   1.000
_cell.length_b   1.000
_cell.length_c   1.000
_cell.angle_alpha   90.00
_cell.angle_beta   90.00
_cell.angle_gamma   90.00
#
_symmetry.space_group_name_H-M   'P 1'
#
loop_
_entity.id
_entity.type
_entity.pdbx_description
1 polymer ?
#
loop_
_entity_poly.entity_id
_entity_poly.type
_entity_poly.pdbx_seq_one_letter_code
_entity_poly.pdbx_strand_id
1 'polypeptide(L)' 'MLSADGTKNISFQRPIANGDLIIVNERHDNMKAIKVCDGSELQNRFGVFKHFDWIGKPFESK' A
#
# COMPACT_ATOMS: atom_id res chain seq x y z
N MET A 1 18.49 2.42 -9.80
CA MET A 1 18.34 1.11 -9.11
C MET A 1 17.88 1.44 -7.70
N LEU A 2 16.70 0.99 -7.28
CA LEU A 2 16.18 1.29 -5.95
C LEU A 2 17.06 0.59 -4.92
N SER A 3 17.72 1.37 -4.07
CA SER A 3 18.51 0.88 -2.95
C SER A 3 17.56 0.18 -1.97
N ALA A 4 17.44 -1.14 -2.09
CA ALA A 4 16.72 -1.95 -1.13
C ALA A 4 17.69 -2.27 0.01
N ASP A 5 17.57 -1.52 1.13
CA ASP A 5 18.22 -1.87 2.39
C ASP A 5 17.97 -3.35 2.72
N GLY A 6 19.05 -4.14 2.66
CA GLY A 6 19.06 -5.59 2.53
C GLY A 6 18.74 -6.37 3.80
N THR A 7 17.58 -6.11 4.43
CA THR A 7 17.16 -6.92 5.61
C THR A 7 15.68 -7.25 5.67
N LYS A 8 14.82 -6.62 4.86
CA LYS A 8 13.43 -7.03 4.75
C LYS A 8 13.27 -7.99 3.57
N ASN A 9 13.20 -9.30 3.87
CA ASN A 9 12.65 -10.27 2.93
C ASN A 9 11.31 -9.70 2.44
N ILE A 10 11.17 -9.47 1.13
CA ILE A 10 9.97 -8.90 0.52
C ILE A 10 8.92 -10.02 0.47
N SER A 11 8.52 -10.48 1.65
CA SER A 11 7.57 -11.57 1.81
C SER A 11 6.19 -11.00 1.54
N PHE A 12 5.58 -11.36 0.40
CA PHE A 12 4.17 -11.02 0.12
C PHE A 12 3.19 -11.65 1.13
N GLN A 13 3.69 -12.55 1.98
CA GLN A 13 2.94 -13.16 3.08
C GLN A 13 2.85 -12.27 4.33
N ARG A 14 3.64 -11.18 4.43
CA ARG A 14 3.55 -10.27 5.57
C ARG A 14 2.39 -9.28 5.37
N PRO A 15 1.70 -8.85 6.43
CA PRO A 15 0.69 -7.82 6.34
C PRO A 15 1.30 -6.46 5.97
N ILE A 16 0.48 -5.59 5.38
CA ILE A 16 0.82 -4.21 5.06
C ILE A 16 1.17 -3.47 6.36
N ALA A 17 2.28 -2.75 6.35
CA ALA A 17 2.75 -1.96 7.48
C ALA A 17 2.92 -0.48 7.13
N ASN A 18 2.97 0.35 8.16
CA ASN A 18 3.31 1.76 8.00
C ASN A 18 4.70 1.93 7.35
N GLY A 19 4.80 2.80 6.36
CA GLY A 19 6.00 3.04 5.57
C GLY A 19 6.11 2.19 4.30
N ASP A 20 5.25 1.20 4.11
CA ASP A 20 5.25 0.37 2.91
C ASP A 20 4.80 1.15 1.67
N LEU A 21 5.41 0.85 0.53
CA LEU A 21 4.96 1.35 -0.77
C LEU A 21 4.08 0.29 -1.41
N ILE A 22 2.79 0.59 -1.59
CA ILE A 22 1.82 -0.31 -2.21
C ILE A 22 1.36 0.21 -3.57
N ILE A 23 0.94 -0.68 -4.46
CA ILE A 23 0.30 -0.32 -5.71
C ILE A 23 -1.21 -0.52 -5.55
N VAL A 24 -1.98 0.56 -5.60
CA VAL A 24 -3.45 0.51 -5.59
C VAL A 24 -3.95 0.46 -7.01
N ASN A 25 -4.72 -0.59 -7.30
CA ASN A 25 -5.38 -0.79 -8.58
C ASN A 25 -6.78 -0.16 -8.55
N GLU A 26 -6.88 1.11 -8.91
CA GLU A 26 -8.16 1.82 -8.96
C GLU A 26 -8.98 1.39 -10.18
N ARG A 27 -8.30 0.99 -11.26
CA ARG A 27 -8.86 0.42 -12.50
C ARG A 27 -7.76 -0.31 -13.26
N HIS A 28 -8.13 -1.19 -14.19
CA HIS A 28 -7.18 -1.89 -15.08
C HIS A 28 -6.10 -1.00 -15.73
N ASP A 29 -6.41 0.27 -16.00
CA ASP A 29 -5.49 1.26 -16.60
C ASP A 29 -4.98 2.31 -15.61
N ASN A 30 -5.44 2.29 -14.35
CA ASN A 30 -5.10 3.30 -13.35
C ASN A 30 -4.56 2.65 -12.08
N MET A 31 -3.24 2.53 -12.03
CA MET A 31 -2.49 2.09 -10.87
C MET A 31 -1.78 3.27 -10.23
N LYS A 32 -1.82 3.37 -8.90
CA LYS A 32 -1.08 4.38 -8.13
C LYS A 32 -0.15 3.75 -7.13
N ALA A 33 1.09 4.23 -7.09
CA ALA A 33 2.02 3.92 -6.02
C ALA A 33 1.77 4.83 -4.82
N ILE A 34 1.47 4.25 -3.67
CA ILE A 34 1.10 4.98 -2.46
C ILE A 34 1.96 4.49 -1.31
N LYS A 35 2.58 5.43 -0.59
CA LYS A 35 3.25 5.15 0.66
C LYS A 35 2.20 5.10 1.78
N VAL A 36 2.09 3.96 2.45
CA VAL A 36 1.24 3.77 3.61
C VAL A 36 1.81 4.61 4.75
N CYS A 37 0.98 5.49 5.26
CA CYS A 37 1.30 6.39 6.37
C CYS A 37 0.11 6.39 7.31
N ASP A 38 0.33 6.06 8.58
CA ASP A 38 -0.70 6.18 9.62
C ASP A 38 -1.26 7.61 9.65
N GLY A 39 -2.59 7.72 9.77
CA GLY A 39 -3.31 9.00 9.70
C GLY A 39 -3.42 9.65 8.31
N SER A 40 -2.83 9.06 7.27
CA SER A 40 -3.03 9.51 5.88
C SER A 40 -4.17 8.75 5.18
N GLU A 41 -4.63 9.31 4.07
CA GLU A 41 -5.73 8.77 3.28
C GLU A 41 -5.47 8.90 1.77
N LEU A 42 -5.97 7.93 1.01
CA LEU A 42 -6.09 8.02 -0.43
C LEU A 42 -7.48 8.56 -0.77
N GLN A 43 -7.52 9.69 -1.47
CA GLN A 43 -8.75 10.22 -2.04
C GLN A 43 -8.77 9.99 -3.55
N ASN A 44 -9.87 9.46 -4.05
CA ASN A 44 -10.11 9.33 -5.48
C ASN A 44 -11.61 9.53 -5.81
N ARG A 45 -11.97 9.36 -7.08
CA ARG A 45 -13.36 9.54 -7.54
C ARG A 45 -14.36 8.54 -6.93
N PHE A 46 -13.87 7.45 -6.34
CA PHE A 46 -14.68 6.39 -5.73
C PHE A 46 -14.87 6.61 -4.22
N GLY A 47 -14.08 7.48 -3.61
CA GLY A 47 -14.20 7.83 -2.20
C GLY A 47 -12.87 8.10 -1.51
N VAL A 48 -12.92 8.03 -0.19
CA VAL A 48 -11.79 8.23 0.71
C VAL A 48 -11.44 6.89 1.36
N PHE A 49 -10.17 6.49 1.26
CA PHE A 49 -9.64 5.24 1.81
C PHE A 49 -8.55 5.58 2.82
N LYS A 50 -8.80 5.31 4.10
CA LYS A 50 -7.81 5.59 5.14
C LYS A 50 -6.73 4.51 5.10
N HIS A 51 -5.47 4.93 5.18
CA HIS A 51 -4.35 3.98 5.22
C HIS A 51 -4.40 3.07 6.44
N PHE A 52 -5.00 3.55 7.54
CA PHE A 52 -5.23 2.77 8.75
C PHE A 52 -6.00 1.48 8.48
N ASP A 53 -6.98 1.51 7.57
CA ASP A 53 -7.78 0.34 7.20
C ASP A 53 -6.97 -0.71 6.41
N TRP A 54 -5.81 -0.33 5.86
CA TRP A 54 -4.93 -1.23 5.12
C TRP A 54 -3.86 -1.87 6.01
N ILE A 55 -3.41 -1.15 7.03
CA ILE A 55 -2.38 -1.64 7.95
C ILE A 55 -2.89 -2.92 8.63
N GLY A 56 -2.07 -3.98 8.58
CA GLY A 56 -2.42 -5.29 9.13
C GLY A 56 -3.14 -6.23 8.15
N LYS A 57 -3.64 -5.74 7.00
CA LYS A 57 -4.23 -6.60 5.97
C LYS A 57 -3.15 -7.25 5.10
N PRO A 58 -3.39 -8.47 4.57
CA PRO A 58 -2.52 -9.03 3.54
C PRO A 58 -2.59 -8.20 2.26
N PHE A 59 -1.54 -8.27 1.44
CA PHE A 59 -1.56 -7.76 0.08
C PHE A 59 -2.68 -8.42 -0.73
N GLU A 60 -3.14 -7.75 -1.78
CA GLU A 60 -4.25 -8.21 -2.65
C GLU A 60 -5.64 -8.25 -1.97
N SER A 61 -5.79 -7.57 -0.83
CA SER A 61 -7.10 -7.29 -0.24
C SER A 61 -7.90 -6.34 -1.15
N LYS A 62 -9.18 -6.67 -1.38
CA LYS A 62 -10.14 -5.84 -2.14
C LYS A 62 -10.88 -4.86 -1.24
#